data_AF-A0A9X9ET01-F1
#
_entry.id   AF-A0A9X9ET01-F1
#
_cell.length_a   1.000
_cell.length_b   1.000
_cell.length_c   1.000
_cell.angle_alpha   90.00
_cell.angle_beta   90.00
_cell.angle_gamma   90.00
#
_symmetry.space_group_name_H-M   'P 1'
#
loop_
_entity.id
_entity.type
_entity.pdbx_description
1 polymer ?
#
loop_
_entity_poly.entity_id
_entity_poly.type
_entity_poly.pdbx_seq_one_letter_code
_entity_poly.pdbx_strand_id
1 'polypeptide(L)'
;MGKEHGHVNWMDQIFKEYERDGGLKNNPGFGKPLPESALSGNIYDNFLTKAMDAGYLPLWIKWQKEIREELSGLVRLKKMNGPESEIMKRIDEIMRKSVHIMRFVQPKCSAGK
;
A
#
# COMPACT_ATOMS: atom_id res chain seq x y z
N MET A 1 14.64 44.82 -35.04
CA MET A 1 14.64 43.34 -35.11
C MET A 1 16.08 42.87 -34.86
N GLY A 2 16.49 42.78 -33.59
CA GLY A 2 17.82 42.29 -33.23
C GLY A 2 17.78 40.77 -33.13
N LYS A 3 18.60 40.07 -33.93
CA LYS A 3 18.80 38.63 -33.76
C LYS A 3 19.80 38.46 -32.62
N GLU A 4 19.33 38.09 -31.44
CA GLU A 4 20.20 37.61 -30.38
C GLU A 4 20.78 36.27 -30.84
N HIS A 5 22.05 36.28 -31.23
CA HIS A 5 22.84 35.07 -31.40
C HIS A 5 23.26 34.60 -30.01
N GLY A 6 22.31 34.01 -29.29
CA GLY A 6 22.60 33.30 -28.05
C GLY A 6 23.67 32.26 -28.34
N HIS A 7 24.78 32.34 -27.62
CA HIS A 7 25.86 31.35 -27.70
C HIS A 7 25.24 29.95 -27.65
N VAL A 8 25.38 29.20 -28.74
CA VAL A 8 25.10 27.76 -28.72
C VAL A 8 26.04 27.16 -27.68
N ASN A 9 25.48 26.74 -26.56
CA ASN A 9 26.25 26.14 -25.49
C ASN A 9 26.62 24.73 -25.96
N TRP A 10 27.83 24.56 -26.49
CA TRP A 10 28.28 23.32 -27.12
C TRP A 10 28.18 22.12 -26.17
N MET A 11 28.35 22.35 -24.87
CA MET A 11 28.13 21.30 -23.87
C MET A 11 26.68 20.81 -23.87
N ASP A 12 25.71 21.70 -23.98
CA ASP A 12 24.29 21.32 -24.00
C ASP A 12 23.94 20.56 -25.30
N GLN A 13 24.60 20.88 -26.42
CA GLN A 13 24.44 20.12 -27.67
C GLN A 13 25.03 18.71 -27.56
N ILE A 14 26.24 18.59 -27.01
CA ILE A 14 26.90 17.29 -26.81
C ILE A 14 26.07 16.41 -25.87
N PHE A 15 25.55 16.95 -24.77
CA PHE A 15 24.69 16.20 -23.87
C PHE A 15 23.39 15.73 -24.54
N LYS A 16 22.75 16.59 -25.35
CA LYS A 16 21.54 16.22 -26.11
C LYS A 16 21.79 15.14 -27.14
N GLU A 17 22.92 15.20 -27.85
CA GLU A 17 23.30 14.16 -28.82
C GLU A 17 23.63 12.85 -28.12
N TYR A 18 24.33 12.92 -26.99
CA TYR A 18 24.63 11.76 -26.16
C TYR A 18 23.36 11.09 -25.61
N GLU A 19 22.39 11.86 -25.10
CA GLU A 19 21.09 11.33 -24.66
C GLU A 19 20.29 10.68 -25.81
N ARG A 20 20.36 11.26 -27.02
CA ARG A 20 19.68 10.74 -28.22
C ARG A 20 20.23 9.40 -28.67
N ASP A 21 21.55 9.21 -28.58
CA ASP A 21 22.24 7.97 -28.99
C ASP A 21 22.13 6.86 -27.92
N GLY A 22 21.25 7.04 -26.94
CA GLY A 22 20.93 6.11 -25.85
C GLY A 22 21.70 6.37 -24.56
N GLY A 23 22.65 7.30 -24.58
CA GLY A 23 23.34 7.86 -23.41
C GLY A 23 23.84 6.81 -22.42
N LEU A 24 23.62 7.08 -21.14
CA LEU A 24 23.99 6.18 -20.04
C LEU A 24 23.25 4.82 -20.09
N LYS A 25 22.12 4.71 -20.79
CA LYS A 25 21.29 3.50 -20.81
C LYS A 25 21.95 2.32 -21.52
N ASN A 26 22.90 2.61 -22.41
CA ASN A 26 23.64 1.61 -23.19
C ASN A 26 24.93 1.15 -22.48
N ASN A 27 25.28 1.72 -21.32
CA ASN A 27 26.52 1.36 -20.64
C ASN A 27 26.43 -0.03 -19.99
N PRO A 28 27.49 -0.85 -20.09
CA PRO A 28 27.57 -2.10 -19.35
C PRO A 28 27.52 -1.81 -17.84
N GLY A 29 26.54 -2.41 -17.14
CA GLY A 29 26.28 -2.13 -15.74
C GLY A 29 25.18 -1.09 -15.48
N PHE A 30 24.59 -0.51 -16.52
CA PHE A 30 23.36 0.27 -16.36
C PHE A 30 22.24 -0.67 -15.92
N GLY A 31 21.75 -0.46 -14.69
CA GLY A 31 20.71 -1.28 -14.09
C GLY A 31 19.39 -1.20 -14.87
N LYS A 32 18.51 -2.17 -14.65
CA LYS A 32 17.14 -2.09 -15.18
C LYS A 32 16.46 -0.85 -14.59
N PRO A 33 15.72 -0.07 -15.40
CA PRO A 33 14.96 1.06 -14.87
C PRO A 33 14.00 0.56 -13.79
N LEU A 34 13.81 1.39 -12.75
CA LEU A 34 12.80 1.10 -11.74
C LEU A 34 11.43 0.99 -12.41
N PRO A 35 10.63 -0.05 -12.11
CA PRO A 35 9.30 -0.18 -12.68
C PRO A 35 8.44 1.01 -12.22
N GLU A 36 7.60 1.53 -13.11
CA GLU A 36 6.73 2.67 -12.80
C GLU A 36 5.85 2.43 -11.57
N SER A 37 5.43 1.18 -11.34
CA SER A 37 4.69 0.77 -10.14
C SER A 37 5.46 0.97 -8.84
N ALA A 38 6.79 0.94 -8.85
CA ALA A 38 7.60 1.26 -7.67
C ALA A 38 7.72 2.79 -7.44
N LEU A 39 7.48 3.59 -8.47
CA LEU A 39 7.55 5.05 -8.44
C LEU A 39 6.18 5.69 -8.20
N SER A 40 5.08 4.98 -8.48
CA SER A 40 3.71 5.43 -8.28
C SER A 40 3.06 4.78 -7.06
N GLY A 41 2.42 5.58 -6.21
CA GLY A 41 1.59 5.11 -5.09
C GLY A 41 2.32 5.02 -3.76
N ASN A 42 1.60 4.54 -2.74
CA ASN A 42 2.14 4.34 -1.40
C ASN A 42 3.03 3.08 -1.37
N ILE A 43 4.23 3.19 -0.81
CA ILE A 43 5.21 2.10 -0.66
C ILE A 43 4.58 0.88 0.05
N TYR A 44 3.68 1.13 1.00
CA TYR A 44 2.98 0.08 1.75
C TYR A 44 2.04 -0.75 0.88
N ASP A 45 1.29 -0.10 -0.02
CA ASP A 45 0.34 -0.78 -0.90
C ASP A 45 1.09 -1.70 -1.88
N ASN A 46 2.20 -1.21 -2.43
CA ASN A 46 3.08 -1.99 -3.29
C ASN A 46 3.70 -3.21 -2.58
N PHE A 47 4.02 -3.09 -1.29
CA PHE A 47 4.48 -4.22 -0.49
C PHE A 47 3.37 -5.25 -0.26
N LEU A 48 2.17 -4.80 0.08
CA LEU A 48 1.02 -5.68 0.29
C LEU A 48 0.63 -6.44 -0.99
N THR A 49 0.63 -5.77 -2.15
CA THR A 49 0.36 -6.42 -3.44
C THR A 49 1.38 -7.52 -3.72
N LYS A 50 2.69 -7.21 -3.59
CA LYS A 50 3.74 -8.20 -3.80
C LYS A 50 3.70 -9.35 -2.79
N ALA A 51 3.36 -9.05 -1.53
CA ALA A 51 3.20 -10.07 -0.50
C ALA A 51 2.01 -10.99 -0.82
N MET A 52 0.88 -10.42 -1.25
CA MET A 52 -0.29 -11.19 -1.70
C MET A 52 0.03 -12.05 -2.92
N ASP A 53 0.75 -11.52 -3.91
CA ASP A 53 1.21 -12.28 -5.09
C ASP A 53 2.14 -13.44 -4.71
N ALA A 54 2.92 -13.28 -3.64
CA ALA A 54 3.77 -14.33 -3.07
C ALA A 54 3.01 -15.31 -2.16
N GLY A 55 1.68 -15.19 -2.04
CA GLY A 55 0.85 -16.04 -1.19
C GLY A 55 0.87 -15.68 0.30
N TYR A 56 1.43 -14.53 0.67
CA TYR A 56 1.43 -14.04 2.04
C TYR A 56 0.10 -13.35 2.37
N LEU A 57 -0.66 -13.94 3.31
CA LEU A 57 -1.88 -13.35 3.83
C LEU A 57 -1.56 -12.52 5.08
N PRO A 58 -1.80 -11.20 5.08
CA PRO A 58 -1.59 -10.38 6.26
C PRO A 58 -2.40 -10.89 7.46
N LEU A 59 -1.79 -10.97 8.64
CA LEU A 59 -2.41 -11.50 9.84
C LEU A 59 -3.73 -10.79 10.22
N TRP A 60 -3.83 -9.49 9.93
CA TRP A 60 -5.03 -8.71 10.22
C TRP A 60 -6.24 -9.10 9.36
N ILE A 61 -6.03 -9.60 8.14
CA ILE A 61 -7.11 -10.13 7.30
C ILE A 61 -7.70 -11.39 7.93
N LYS A 62 -6.84 -12.25 8.50
CA LYS A 62 -7.29 -13.44 9.24
C LYS A 62 -8.15 -13.03 10.43
N TRP A 63 -7.68 -12.06 11.23
CA TRP A 63 -8.43 -11.56 12.38
C TRP A 63 -9.76 -10.87 12.00
N GLN A 64 -9.77 -10.15 10.88
CA GLN A 64 -11.01 -9.55 10.35
C GLN A 64 -12.04 -10.63 9.99
N LYS A 65 -11.61 -11.75 9.40
CA LYS A 65 -12.48 -12.89 9.10
C LYS A 65 -13.03 -13.52 10.38
N GLU A 66 -12.18 -13.75 11.38
CA GLU A 66 -12.58 -14.30 12.69
C GLU A 66 -13.66 -13.42 13.36
N ILE A 67 -13.46 -12.10 13.41
CA ILE A 67 -14.46 -11.16 13.96
C ILE A 67 -15.78 -11.25 13.20
N ARG A 68 -15.74 -11.35 11.87
CA ARG A 68 -16.95 -11.44 11.04
C ARG A 68 -17.75 -12.71 11.35
N GLU A 69 -17.06 -13.82 11.54
CA GLU A 69 -17.68 -15.10 11.89
C GLU A 69 -18.30 -15.05 13.30
N GLU A 70 -17.59 -14.49 14.28
CA GLU A 70 -18.09 -14.29 15.64
C GLU A 70 -19.33 -13.38 15.67
N LEU A 71 -19.30 -12.27 14.93
CA LEU A 71 -20.42 -11.35 14.82
C LEU A 71 -21.63 -12.01 14.14
N SER A 72 -21.41 -12.80 13.09
CA SER A 72 -22.48 -13.59 12.48
C SER A 72 -23.08 -14.59 13.46
N GLY A 73 -22.27 -15.22 14.30
CA GLY A 73 -22.72 -16.12 15.36
C GLY A 73 -23.57 -15.39 16.40
N LEU A 74 -23.13 -14.20 16.83
CA LEU A 74 -23.86 -13.34 17.76
C LEU A 74 -25.23 -12.94 17.21
N VAL A 75 -25.31 -12.53 15.94
CA VAL A 75 -26.56 -12.15 15.28
C VAL A 75 -27.54 -13.35 15.25
N ARG A 76 -27.04 -14.56 14.99
CA ARG A 76 -27.87 -15.78 15.04
C ARG A 76 -28.37 -16.07 16.45
N LEU A 77 -27.50 -15.97 17.45
CA LEU A 77 -27.85 -16.17 18.86
C LEU A 77 -28.94 -15.18 19.31
N LYS A 78 -28.80 -13.91 18.92
CA LYS A 78 -29.81 -12.88 19.18
C LYS A 78 -31.15 -13.18 18.50
N LYS A 79 -31.14 -13.66 17.26
CA LYS A 79 -32.36 -14.07 16.54
C LYS A 79 -33.07 -15.25 17.20
N MET A 80 -32.33 -16.14 17.87
CA MET A 80 -32.89 -17.27 18.60
C MET A 80 -33.34 -16.91 20.03
N ASN A 81 -33.37 -15.62 20.39
CA ASN A 81 -33.63 -15.14 21.76
C ASN A 81 -32.72 -15.84 22.80
N GLY A 82 -31.44 -16.01 22.45
CA GLY A 82 -30.44 -16.53 23.37
C GLY A 82 -30.31 -15.66 24.64
N PRO A 83 -29.75 -16.20 25.73
CA PRO A 83 -29.64 -15.47 26.99
C PRO A 83 -28.82 -14.19 26.81
N GLU A 84 -29.38 -13.06 27.26
CA GLU A 84 -28.79 -11.72 27.08
C GLU A 84 -27.41 -11.58 27.74
N SER A 85 -27.19 -12.29 28.85
CA SER A 85 -25.89 -12.35 29.54
C SER A 85 -24.79 -13.00 28.70
N GLU A 86 -25.12 -13.98 27.86
CA GLU A 86 -24.18 -14.62 26.94
C GLU A 86 -23.90 -13.73 25.72
N ILE A 87 -24.92 -13.02 25.25
CA ILE A 87 -24.78 -12.04 24.15
C ILE A 87 -23.83 -10.91 24.58
N MET A 88 -24.02 -10.36 25.79
CA MET A 88 -23.17 -9.28 26.31
C MET A 88 -21.71 -9.71 26.45
N LYS A 89 -21.44 -10.89 27.03
CA LYS A 89 -20.06 -11.41 27.14
C LYS A 89 -19.37 -11.54 25.79
N ARG A 90 -20.07 -12.04 24.78
CA ARG A 90 -19.53 -12.19 23.42
C ARG A 90 -19.26 -10.84 22.75
N ILE A 91 -20.12 -9.84 22.99
CA ILE A 91 -19.88 -8.46 22.51
C ILE A 91 -18.58 -7.91 23.10
N ASP A 92 -18.39 -8.04 24.42
CA ASP A 92 -17.19 -7.55 25.10
C ASP A 92 -15.92 -8.22 24.54
N GLU A 93 -15.98 -9.52 24.29
CA GLU A 93 -14.85 -10.27 23.73
C GLU A 93 -14.50 -9.84 22.31
N ILE A 94 -15.51 -9.64 21.45
CA ILE A 94 -15.33 -9.12 20.08
C ILE A 94 -14.74 -7.71 20.12
N MET A 95 -15.24 -6.84 21.01
CA MET A 95 -14.71 -5.48 21.18
C MET A 95 -13.24 -5.51 21.61
N ARG A 96 -12.88 -6.39 22.56
CA ARG A 96 -11.49 -6.54 23.02
C ARG A 96 -10.56 -6.96 21.89
N LYS A 97 -10.98 -7.93 21.06
CA LYS A 97 -10.22 -8.37 19.86
C LYS A 97 -10.10 -7.24 18.85
N SER A 98 -11.18 -6.51 18.60
CA SER A 98 -11.21 -5.39 17.64
C SER A 98 -10.21 -4.29 18.02
N VAL A 99 -10.17 -3.89 19.29
CA VAL A 99 -9.20 -2.90 19.81
C VAL A 99 -7.76 -3.40 19.66
N HIS A 100 -7.51 -4.68 19.97
CA HIS A 100 -6.20 -5.29 19.82
C HIS A 100 -5.72 -5.20 18.37
N ILE A 101 -6.56 -5.58 17.40
CA ILE A 101 -6.23 -5.53 15.97
C ILE A 101 -6.05 -4.09 15.50
N MET A 102 -6.91 -3.17 15.93
CA MET A 102 -6.80 -1.75 15.57
C MET A 102 -5.42 -1.20 15.93
N ARG A 103 -4.84 -1.63 17.06
CA ARG A 103 -3.47 -1.26 17.48
C ARG A 103 -2.39 -1.75 16.50
N PHE A 104 -2.57 -2.92 15.89
CA PHE A 104 -1.60 -3.48 14.93
C PHE A 104 -1.80 -2.96 13.50
N VAL A 105 -3.03 -2.57 13.14
CA VAL A 105 -3.40 -2.10 11.79
C VAL A 105 -3.18 -0.58 11.61
N GLN A 106 -2.71 0.14 12.63
CA GLN A 106 -2.36 1.56 12.47
C GLN A 106 -0.88 1.77 12.10
N PRO A 107 -0.55 1.89 10.80
CA PRO A 107 0.32 2.94 10.32
C PRO A 107 -0.57 4.04 9.73
N LYS A 108 -0.91 5.01 10.58
CA LYS A 108 -1.38 6.36 10.22
C LYS A 108 -2.29 6.42 8.97
N CYS A 109 -3.60 6.44 9.19
CA CYS A 109 -4.45 7.32 8.39
C CYS A 109 -4.00 8.76 8.69
N SER A 110 -2.90 9.21 8.07
CA SER A 110 -2.54 10.62 8.09
C SER A 110 -3.62 11.35 7.33
N ALA A 111 -4.34 12.21 8.05
CA ALA A 111 -5.22 13.22 7.49
C ALA A 111 -4.54 13.85 6.27
N GLY A 112 -5.15 13.66 5.09
CA GLY A 112 -4.86 14.48 3.93
C GLY A 112 -5.21 15.92 4.30
N LYS A 113 -4.19 16.76 4.38
CA LYS A 113 -4.31 18.20 4.20
C LYS A 113 -3.74 18.53 2.84
#